data_AF-A0A3B1ITS1-F1
#
_entry.id   AF-A0A3B1ITS1-F1
#
_cell.length_a   1.000
_cell.length_b   1.000
_cell.length_c   1.000
_cell.angle_alpha   90.00
_cell.angle_beta   90.00
_cell.angle_gamma   90.00
#
_symmetry.space_group_name_H-M   'P 1'
#
loop_
_entity.id
_entity.type
_entity.pdbx_description
1 polymer ?
#
loop_
_entity_poly.entity_id
_entity_poly.type
_entity_poly.pdbx_seq_one_letter_code
_entity_poly.pdbx_strand_id
1 'polypeptide(L)'
;VSSRSTLVTPGPPAVRRLHTSKSNLDESGKIRKWTFGQKCSNMQTKYSLMVGETGTGKTTLINTMVNYYLGITEEEKMDQTESQTSEITVYEIFSEQKPFSLSIIDTPGYGDTRGIDKDMEIPQNLHKLFLHETGVKDLDAVCLVLKASQNRISDAQRYIFEGVLSLFGKDIGENIVLFITHSDGLPPSNVLKAVEKEKIPCCHDAENQPVHFLFNNRQSEKHSTAKTKRAVKMAWEMGEESLEEFFEFLKSKVRKSLTLTVNVLKERIQLEACVQSLNERIEFIEEKQRELAGVQYALKHNKEQIERDRNHCFTITVVYKEKVDITDVPWWNRKATCCEECEENCHEFGCWLAPFAKWCEVIESDHCTVCKCHYSKHKKEAKKYVAKKKEKTVTFNELKNEYSNKKVPHEKKQEKNSSVKEAYEAIIKLSEIALKPDSAFTLRHLDFLIPRVEEAGEAEWAQKLKNLQKDAAKESTTSTLSKSY
;
A
#
# COMPACT_ATOMS: atom_id res chain seq x y z
N VAL A 1 -31.52 7.14 -19.68
CA VAL A 1 -30.52 8.24 -19.50
C VAL A 1 -31.14 9.64 -19.52
N SER A 2 -32.08 9.95 -20.43
CA SER A 2 -32.59 11.32 -20.63
C SER A 2 -33.16 12.01 -19.37
N SER A 3 -33.88 11.28 -18.50
CA SER A 3 -34.50 11.83 -17.28
C SER A 3 -33.57 11.95 -16.06
N ARG A 4 -32.36 11.39 -16.11
CA ARG A 4 -31.38 11.38 -14.99
C ARG A 4 -30.07 12.06 -15.38
N SER A 5 -30.12 13.04 -16.26
CA SER A 5 -28.96 13.80 -16.72
C SER A 5 -29.34 15.22 -17.10
N THR A 6 -28.42 16.16 -16.91
CA THR A 6 -28.57 17.56 -17.36
C THR A 6 -27.71 17.79 -18.61
N LEU A 7 -28.26 18.44 -19.62
CA LEU A 7 -27.48 18.90 -20.78
C LEU A 7 -26.50 20.01 -20.35
N VAL A 8 -25.21 19.81 -20.63
CA VAL A 8 -24.13 20.77 -20.36
C VAL A 8 -23.82 21.56 -21.61
N THR A 9 -23.59 20.87 -22.73
CA THR A 9 -23.28 21.48 -24.02
C THR A 9 -24.22 20.91 -25.08
N PRO A 10 -25.00 21.76 -25.78
CA PRO A 10 -25.79 21.32 -26.93
C PRO A 10 -24.89 21.09 -28.15
N GLY A 11 -25.11 20.02 -28.90
CA GLY A 11 -24.38 19.74 -30.14
C GLY A 11 -24.44 18.25 -30.52
N PRO A 12 -23.91 17.88 -31.70
CA PRO A 12 -23.50 16.51 -32.00
C PRO A 12 -21.95 16.39 -31.83
N PRO A 13 -21.47 15.83 -30.70
CA PRO A 13 -22.22 15.20 -29.62
C PRO A 13 -22.69 16.15 -28.51
N ALA A 14 -23.80 15.77 -27.87
CA ALA A 14 -24.39 16.52 -26.77
C ALA A 14 -23.73 16.09 -25.46
N VAL A 15 -23.12 17.01 -24.72
CA VAL A 15 -22.50 16.70 -23.43
C VAL A 15 -23.56 16.71 -22.35
N ARG A 16 -23.70 15.59 -21.62
CA ARG A 16 -24.65 15.45 -20.52
C ARG A 16 -23.92 15.12 -19.22
N ARG A 17 -24.29 15.79 -18.15
CA ARG A 17 -23.87 15.47 -16.78
C ARG A 17 -24.89 14.53 -16.15
N LEU A 18 -24.46 13.32 -15.79
CA LEU A 18 -25.31 12.36 -15.08
C LEU A 18 -25.64 12.88 -13.67
N HIS A 19 -26.88 12.67 -13.24
CA HIS A 19 -27.28 12.94 -11.85
C HIS A 19 -26.79 11.81 -10.96
N THR A 20 -25.77 12.09 -10.16
CA THR A 20 -25.16 11.11 -9.24
C THR A 20 -25.32 11.54 -7.79
N SER A 21 -25.54 10.57 -6.90
CA SER A 21 -25.39 10.78 -5.47
C SER A 21 -23.92 10.59 -5.07
N LYS A 22 -23.41 11.49 -4.24
CA LYS A 22 -22.02 11.46 -3.76
C LYS A 22 -21.99 11.19 -2.26
N SER A 23 -21.10 10.31 -1.83
CA SER A 23 -20.81 10.06 -0.41
C SER A 23 -19.31 9.83 -0.23
N ASN A 24 -18.79 10.17 0.95
CA ASN A 24 -17.43 9.81 1.34
C ASN A 24 -17.48 8.53 2.18
N LEU A 25 -16.54 7.62 1.96
CA LEU A 25 -16.38 6.38 2.73
C LEU A 25 -15.30 6.52 3.82
N ASP A 26 -14.78 7.73 3.99
CA ASP A 26 -13.82 8.08 5.02
C ASP A 26 -13.99 9.54 5.45
N GLU A 27 -13.56 9.86 6.68
CA GLU A 27 -13.65 11.22 7.22
C GLU A 27 -12.79 12.24 6.45
N SER A 28 -11.69 11.79 5.84
CA SER A 28 -10.76 12.66 5.10
C SER A 28 -11.18 12.93 3.65
N GLY A 29 -12.23 12.27 3.14
CA GLY A 29 -12.72 12.42 1.77
C GLY A 29 -11.76 11.89 0.70
N LYS A 30 -10.81 11.02 1.10
CA LYS A 30 -9.83 10.34 0.24
C LYS A 30 -10.41 9.14 -0.48
N ILE A 31 -11.59 8.68 -0.05
CA ILE A 31 -12.33 7.57 -0.62
C ILE A 31 -13.75 8.04 -0.88
N ARG A 32 -14.08 8.18 -2.15
CA ARG A 32 -15.36 8.74 -2.60
C ARG A 32 -16.19 7.65 -3.26
N LYS A 33 -17.50 7.81 -3.19
CA LYS A 33 -18.45 6.95 -3.84
C LYS A 33 -19.46 7.79 -4.62
N TRP A 34 -19.59 7.48 -5.90
CA TRP A 34 -20.50 8.14 -6.84
C TRP A 34 -21.44 7.09 -7.38
N THR A 35 -22.74 7.30 -7.16
CA THR A 35 -23.75 6.33 -7.56
C THR A 35 -24.70 6.95 -8.58
N PHE A 36 -24.87 6.28 -9.71
CA PHE A 36 -25.84 6.60 -10.75
C PHE A 36 -26.94 5.53 -10.78
N GLY A 37 -28.20 5.98 -10.77
CA GLY A 37 -29.35 5.09 -10.78
C GLY A 37 -29.68 4.51 -9.40
N GLN A 38 -30.54 3.49 -9.36
CA GLN A 38 -31.02 2.88 -8.12
C GLN A 38 -30.68 1.40 -8.10
N LYS A 39 -30.10 0.94 -6.99
CA LYS A 39 -29.71 -0.46 -6.82
C LYS A 39 -30.94 -1.36 -6.86
N CYS A 40 -30.93 -2.33 -7.77
CA CYS A 40 -31.96 -3.36 -7.85
C CYS A 40 -31.52 -4.58 -7.03
N SER A 41 -32.39 -5.09 -6.16
CA SER A 41 -32.05 -6.19 -5.23
C SER A 41 -31.64 -7.49 -5.93
N ASN A 42 -32.16 -7.73 -7.14
CA ASN A 42 -32.00 -9.01 -7.84
C ASN A 42 -30.86 -8.98 -8.88
N MET A 43 -30.15 -7.86 -9.00
CA MET A 43 -29.14 -7.66 -10.04
C MET A 43 -27.74 -7.77 -9.44
N GLN A 44 -26.92 -8.67 -9.97
CA GLN A 44 -25.54 -8.80 -9.53
C GLN A 44 -24.74 -7.54 -9.92
N THR A 45 -23.93 -7.01 -8.99
CA THR A 45 -22.96 -5.94 -9.30
C THR A 45 -21.60 -6.56 -9.60
N LYS A 46 -20.99 -6.22 -10.74
CA LYS A 46 -19.62 -6.58 -11.11
C LYS A 46 -18.64 -5.50 -10.67
N TYR A 47 -17.55 -5.89 -10.02
CA TYR A 47 -16.55 -4.99 -9.42
C TYR A 47 -15.23 -5.07 -10.18
N SER A 48 -14.76 -3.92 -10.66
CA SER A 48 -13.50 -3.81 -11.40
C SER A 48 -12.62 -2.71 -10.82
N LEU A 49 -11.37 -3.02 -10.49
CA LEU A 49 -10.39 -2.06 -9.98
C LEU A 49 -9.45 -1.61 -11.09
N MET A 50 -9.31 -0.31 -11.31
CA MET A 50 -8.45 0.28 -12.35
C MET A 50 -7.14 0.75 -11.75
N VAL A 51 -6.00 0.24 -12.22
CA VAL A 51 -4.68 0.57 -11.69
C VAL A 51 -3.68 0.86 -12.81
N GLY A 52 -2.85 1.89 -12.66
CA GLY A 52 -1.79 2.20 -13.62
C GLY A 52 -1.14 3.55 -13.34
N GLU A 53 -0.08 3.87 -14.07
CA GLU A 53 0.65 5.13 -13.95
C GLU A 53 -0.24 6.36 -14.27
N THR A 54 0.17 7.52 -13.79
CA THR A 54 -0.41 8.80 -14.20
C THR A 54 -0.33 8.99 -15.72
N GLY A 55 -1.42 9.47 -16.33
CA GLY A 55 -1.46 9.74 -17.77
C GLY A 55 -1.56 8.51 -18.68
N THR A 56 -1.82 7.31 -18.15
CA THR A 56 -2.18 6.13 -18.98
C THR A 56 -3.60 6.19 -19.53
N GLY A 57 -4.43 7.13 -19.04
CA GLY A 57 -5.79 7.35 -19.53
C GLY A 57 -6.87 6.54 -18.80
N LYS A 58 -6.63 6.13 -17.54
CA LYS A 58 -7.62 5.42 -16.71
C LYS A 58 -8.98 6.11 -16.69
N THR A 59 -9.02 7.39 -16.30
CA THR A 59 -10.28 8.14 -16.19
C THR A 59 -10.98 8.33 -17.54
N THR A 60 -10.22 8.54 -18.62
CA THR A 60 -10.76 8.57 -19.99
C THR A 60 -11.42 7.22 -20.34
N LEU A 61 -10.75 6.11 -20.01
CA LEU A 61 -11.28 4.78 -20.25
C LEU A 61 -12.53 4.47 -19.41
N ILE A 62 -12.58 4.95 -18.16
CA ILE A 62 -13.80 4.84 -17.33
C ILE A 62 -14.96 5.58 -17.99
N ASN A 63 -14.75 6.80 -18.51
CA ASN A 63 -15.80 7.51 -19.23
C ASN A 63 -16.29 6.73 -20.46
N THR A 64 -15.36 6.21 -21.27
CA THR A 64 -15.70 5.37 -22.42
C THR A 64 -16.50 4.13 -22.01
N MET A 65 -16.08 3.44 -20.95
CA MET A 65 -16.77 2.27 -20.40
C MET A 65 -18.18 2.61 -19.91
N VAL A 66 -18.36 3.74 -19.20
CA VAL A 66 -19.67 4.18 -18.72
C VAL A 66 -20.58 4.59 -19.88
N ASN A 67 -20.05 5.29 -20.88
CA ASN A 67 -20.80 5.70 -22.07
C ASN A 67 -21.30 4.47 -22.84
N TYR A 68 -20.41 3.54 -23.15
CA TYR A 68 -20.76 2.26 -23.78
C TYR A 68 -21.79 1.48 -22.96
N TYR A 69 -21.55 1.33 -21.65
CA TYR A 69 -22.46 0.61 -20.76
C TYR A 69 -23.86 1.25 -20.72
N LEU A 70 -23.97 2.57 -20.80
CA LEU A 70 -25.25 3.29 -20.86
C LEU A 70 -25.85 3.41 -22.28
N GLY A 71 -25.18 2.91 -23.32
CA GLY A 71 -25.61 3.01 -24.72
C GLY A 71 -25.49 4.41 -25.32
N ILE A 72 -24.51 5.19 -24.86
CA ILE A 72 -24.20 6.54 -25.35
C ILE A 72 -23.07 6.41 -26.38
N THR A 73 -23.35 6.71 -27.64
CA THR A 73 -22.45 6.48 -28.79
C THR A 73 -21.52 7.64 -29.13
N GLU A 74 -21.55 8.72 -28.34
CA GLU A 74 -21.05 10.02 -28.76
C GLU A 74 -20.54 10.80 -27.53
N GLU A 75 -19.23 11.08 -27.46
CA GLU A 75 -18.53 11.67 -26.30
C GLU A 75 -17.75 12.93 -26.73
N GLU A 76 -18.00 14.10 -26.11
CA GLU A 76 -17.06 15.22 -26.21
C GLU A 76 -16.10 15.23 -25.01
N LYS A 77 -14.84 15.61 -25.27
CA LYS A 77 -13.85 15.81 -24.22
C LYS A 77 -14.24 17.01 -23.37
N MET A 78 -14.66 16.76 -22.13
CA MET A 78 -14.58 17.79 -21.09
C MET A 78 -13.10 18.09 -20.85
N ASP A 79 -12.76 19.36 -20.61
CA ASP A 79 -11.38 19.80 -20.43
C ASP A 79 -10.78 19.12 -19.18
N GLN A 80 -10.05 18.02 -19.40
CA GLN A 80 -9.38 17.21 -18.38
C GLN A 80 -7.96 17.72 -18.08
N THR A 81 -7.59 18.89 -18.61
CA THR A 81 -6.25 19.48 -18.40
C THR A 81 -5.97 19.86 -16.95
N GLU A 82 -6.99 19.95 -16.09
CA GLU A 82 -6.84 20.38 -14.69
C GLU A 82 -7.01 19.29 -13.62
N SER A 83 -7.57 18.11 -13.91
CA SER A 83 -7.88 17.12 -12.84
C SER A 83 -7.00 15.87 -12.91
N GLN A 84 -5.88 15.89 -12.19
CA GLN A 84 -5.25 14.64 -11.77
C GLN A 84 -6.14 13.95 -10.73
N THR A 85 -6.51 12.69 -10.94
CA THR A 85 -7.22 11.90 -9.92
C THR A 85 -6.38 11.85 -8.65
N SER A 86 -6.85 12.49 -7.58
CA SER A 86 -6.14 12.58 -6.29
C SER A 86 -6.68 11.64 -5.23
N GLU A 87 -7.88 11.10 -5.43
CA GLU A 87 -8.58 10.23 -4.49
C GLU A 87 -9.03 8.93 -5.14
N ILE A 88 -9.21 7.90 -4.32
CA ILE A 88 -9.87 6.66 -4.78
C ILE A 88 -11.36 6.96 -4.92
N THR A 89 -11.92 6.67 -6.10
CA THR A 89 -13.34 6.91 -6.38
C THR A 89 -14.02 5.64 -6.86
N VAL A 90 -15.09 5.24 -6.19
CA VAL A 90 -15.95 4.12 -6.57
C VAL A 90 -17.14 4.67 -7.36
N TYR A 91 -17.23 4.31 -8.64
CA TYR A 91 -18.35 4.62 -9.51
C TYR A 91 -19.30 3.44 -9.60
N GLU A 92 -20.50 3.57 -9.02
CA GLU A 92 -21.58 2.59 -9.14
C GLU A 92 -22.58 3.04 -10.20
N ILE A 93 -22.83 2.18 -11.19
CA ILE A 93 -23.77 2.43 -12.27
C ILE A 93 -24.84 1.33 -12.24
N PHE A 94 -26.07 1.75 -11.91
CA PHE A 94 -27.24 0.90 -11.86
C PHE A 94 -28.18 1.20 -13.04
N SER A 95 -28.52 0.18 -13.83
CA SER A 95 -29.44 0.28 -14.96
C SER A 95 -30.24 -1.00 -15.14
N GLU A 96 -31.56 -0.94 -14.98
CA GLU A 96 -32.46 -2.10 -15.15
C GLU A 96 -32.42 -2.73 -16.55
N GLN A 97 -31.93 -2.00 -17.55
CA GLN A 97 -31.83 -2.45 -18.94
C GLN A 97 -30.56 -3.26 -19.23
N LYS A 98 -29.69 -3.47 -18.23
CA LYS A 98 -28.38 -4.10 -18.40
C LYS A 98 -28.31 -5.41 -17.61
N PRO A 99 -27.50 -6.39 -18.03
CA PRO A 99 -27.49 -7.74 -17.44
C PRO A 99 -26.91 -7.78 -16.01
N PHE A 100 -26.02 -6.85 -15.66
CA PHE A 100 -25.42 -6.73 -14.33
C PHE A 100 -25.10 -5.25 -14.06
N SER A 101 -25.04 -4.84 -12.79
CA SER A 101 -24.68 -3.49 -12.38
C SER A 101 -23.16 -3.35 -12.36
N LEU A 102 -22.61 -2.16 -12.62
CA LEU A 102 -21.17 -1.96 -12.70
C LEU A 102 -20.66 -1.15 -11.51
N SER A 103 -19.57 -1.60 -10.89
CA SER A 103 -18.85 -0.84 -9.86
C SER A 103 -17.38 -0.75 -10.26
N ILE A 104 -16.93 0.44 -10.66
CA ILE A 104 -15.56 0.69 -11.09
C ILE A 104 -14.83 1.44 -9.97
N ILE A 105 -13.71 0.91 -9.50
CA ILE A 105 -12.84 1.58 -8.54
C ILE A 105 -11.72 2.26 -9.32
N ASP A 106 -11.75 3.58 -9.39
CA ASP A 106 -10.68 4.40 -9.97
C ASP A 106 -9.65 4.73 -8.89
N THR A 107 -8.37 4.46 -9.18
CA THR A 107 -7.27 4.85 -8.30
C THR A 107 -6.50 6.03 -8.88
N PRO A 108 -5.91 6.89 -8.03
CA PRO A 108 -4.88 7.82 -8.46
C PRO A 108 -3.81 7.13 -9.31
N GLY A 109 -3.26 7.87 -10.27
CA GLY A 109 -2.09 7.39 -11.00
C GLY A 109 -0.87 7.39 -10.09
N TYR A 110 -0.14 6.28 -10.11
CA TYR A 110 1.14 6.23 -9.43
C TYR A 110 2.22 6.96 -10.24
N GLY A 111 3.33 7.32 -9.60
CA GLY A 111 4.44 8.04 -10.26
C GLY A 111 4.07 9.46 -10.67
N ASP A 112 3.10 10.06 -9.97
CA ASP A 112 2.72 11.45 -10.18
C ASP A 112 3.83 12.42 -9.72
N THR A 113 3.81 13.66 -10.18
CA THR A 113 4.79 14.72 -9.83
C THR A 113 4.84 15.06 -8.33
N ARG A 114 3.95 14.46 -7.54
CA ARG A 114 3.74 14.67 -6.12
C ARG A 114 4.62 13.78 -5.23
N GLY A 115 5.35 12.81 -5.81
CA GLY A 115 6.39 12.02 -5.13
C GLY A 115 5.93 10.70 -4.48
N ILE A 116 6.91 9.94 -3.98
CA ILE A 116 6.76 8.58 -3.42
C ILE A 116 5.77 8.55 -2.24
N ASP A 117 5.72 9.62 -1.43
CA ASP A 117 4.85 9.69 -0.26
C ASP A 117 3.35 9.55 -0.62
N LYS A 118 2.94 10.08 -1.77
CA LYS A 118 1.57 9.94 -2.27
C LYS A 118 1.27 8.53 -2.75
N ASP A 119 2.25 7.86 -3.34
CA ASP A 119 2.11 6.47 -3.77
C ASP A 119 1.95 5.53 -2.56
N MET A 120 2.55 5.87 -1.41
CA MET A 120 2.35 5.16 -0.15
C MET A 120 0.95 5.34 0.46
N GLU A 121 0.22 6.42 0.13
CA GLU A 121 -1.18 6.60 0.59
C GLU A 121 -2.16 5.67 -0.13
N ILE A 122 -1.88 5.25 -1.37
CA ILE A 122 -2.80 4.46 -2.19
C ILE A 122 -3.08 3.08 -1.55
N PRO A 123 -2.07 2.28 -1.17
CA PRO A 123 -2.26 1.05 -0.38
C PRO A 123 -3.14 1.22 0.84
N GLN A 124 -2.89 2.28 1.61
CA GLN A 124 -3.64 2.55 2.84
C GLN A 124 -5.10 2.85 2.53
N ASN A 125 -5.37 3.68 1.53
CA ASN A 125 -6.75 4.03 1.16
C ASN A 125 -7.50 2.84 0.53
N LEU A 126 -6.83 1.98 -0.24
CA LEU A 126 -7.41 0.72 -0.70
C LEU A 126 -7.75 -0.20 0.48
N HIS A 127 -6.86 -0.30 1.46
CA HIS A 127 -7.12 -1.08 2.68
C HIS A 127 -8.37 -0.60 3.42
N LYS A 128 -8.49 0.73 3.63
CA LYS A 128 -9.69 1.33 4.22
C LYS A 128 -10.95 0.98 3.42
N LEU A 129 -10.90 1.10 2.09
CA LEU A 129 -12.02 0.78 1.21
C LEU A 129 -12.45 -0.70 1.36
N PHE A 130 -11.50 -1.61 1.50
CA PHE A 130 -11.79 -3.04 1.65
C PHE A 130 -12.31 -3.40 3.04
N LEU A 131 -11.92 -2.66 4.08
CA LEU A 131 -12.42 -2.85 5.44
C LEU A 131 -13.77 -2.19 5.69
N HIS A 132 -14.05 -1.05 5.05
CA HIS A 132 -15.29 -0.28 5.28
C HIS A 132 -16.57 -1.13 5.09
N GLU A 133 -17.57 -0.95 5.96
CA GLU A 133 -18.79 -1.77 5.98
C GLU A 133 -19.53 -1.76 4.63
N THR A 134 -19.71 -0.58 4.05
CA THR A 134 -20.33 -0.39 2.72
C THR A 134 -19.30 -0.28 1.58
N GLY A 135 -18.06 -0.72 1.85
CA GLY A 135 -16.93 -0.72 0.92
C GLY A 135 -16.98 -1.86 -0.11
N VAL A 136 -15.83 -2.16 -0.70
CA VAL A 136 -15.70 -3.23 -1.71
C VAL A 136 -15.13 -4.49 -1.04
N LYS A 137 -15.84 -5.61 -1.13
CA LYS A 137 -15.45 -6.87 -0.46
C LYS A 137 -14.94 -7.94 -1.41
N ASP A 138 -15.22 -7.78 -2.69
CA ASP A 138 -14.89 -8.73 -3.73
C ASP A 138 -14.56 -8.01 -5.03
N LEU A 139 -13.77 -8.65 -5.89
CA LEU A 139 -13.45 -8.17 -7.23
C LEU A 139 -13.75 -9.25 -8.27
N ASP A 140 -14.34 -8.83 -9.38
CA ASP A 140 -14.47 -9.63 -10.59
C ASP A 140 -13.24 -9.42 -11.50
N ALA A 141 -12.64 -8.22 -11.51
CA ALA A 141 -11.40 -7.94 -12.23
C ALA A 141 -10.49 -6.89 -11.55
N VAL A 142 -9.19 -7.02 -11.76
CA VAL A 142 -8.17 -5.98 -11.54
C VAL A 142 -7.58 -5.62 -12.90
N CYS A 143 -7.80 -4.41 -13.37
CA CYS A 143 -7.42 -3.95 -14.69
C CYS A 143 -6.12 -3.13 -14.61
N LEU A 144 -5.01 -3.72 -15.05
CA LEU A 144 -3.72 -3.03 -15.17
C LEU A 144 -3.68 -2.23 -16.47
N VAL A 145 -3.62 -0.91 -16.36
CA VAL A 145 -3.71 0.03 -17.48
C VAL A 145 -2.32 0.44 -17.95
N LEU A 146 -1.98 0.05 -19.17
CA LEU A 146 -0.68 0.21 -19.83
C LEU A 146 -0.84 0.91 -21.18
N LYS A 147 0.18 1.62 -21.68
CA LYS A 147 0.16 2.20 -23.04
C LYS A 147 0.64 1.17 -24.07
N ALA A 148 0.10 1.17 -25.29
CA ALA A 148 0.54 0.29 -26.37
C ALA A 148 2.00 0.55 -26.78
N SER A 149 2.45 1.81 -26.71
CA SER A 149 3.82 2.23 -27.03
C SER A 149 4.85 1.81 -25.97
N GLN A 150 4.43 1.09 -24.93
CA GLN A 150 5.27 0.68 -23.82
C GLN A 150 6.21 -0.45 -24.25
N ASN A 151 7.42 -0.09 -24.69
CA ASN A 151 8.40 -1.09 -25.13
C ASN A 151 9.20 -1.71 -23.98
N ARG A 152 9.17 -1.09 -22.80
CA ARG A 152 9.82 -1.53 -21.56
C ARG A 152 9.00 -1.06 -20.37
N ILE A 153 8.96 -1.87 -19.31
CA ILE A 153 8.54 -1.41 -17.99
C ILE A 153 9.71 -0.64 -17.39
N SER A 154 9.54 0.66 -17.14
CA SER A 154 10.57 1.47 -16.49
C SER A 154 10.72 1.08 -15.01
N ASP A 155 11.81 1.46 -14.36
CA ASP A 155 11.94 1.23 -12.90
C ASP A 155 10.81 1.88 -12.11
N ALA A 156 10.33 3.05 -12.56
CA ALA A 156 9.15 3.69 -11.99
C ALA A 156 7.91 2.80 -12.13
N GLN A 157 7.65 2.25 -13.32
CA GLN A 157 6.50 1.38 -13.54
C GLN A 157 6.61 0.03 -12.83
N ARG A 158 7.82 -0.51 -12.72
CA ARG A 158 8.10 -1.71 -11.95
C ARG A 158 7.76 -1.48 -10.48
N TYR A 159 8.20 -0.35 -9.92
CA TYR A 159 7.82 0.06 -8.57
C TYR A 159 6.31 0.19 -8.39
N ILE A 160 5.59 0.72 -9.39
CA ILE A 160 4.13 0.85 -9.37
C ILE A 160 3.45 -0.52 -9.35
N PHE A 161 3.82 -1.41 -10.26
CA PHE A 161 3.26 -2.75 -10.32
C PHE A 161 3.61 -3.55 -9.07
N GLU A 162 4.84 -3.48 -8.58
CA GLU A 162 5.21 -4.07 -7.30
C GLU A 162 4.37 -3.49 -6.16
N GLY A 163 4.18 -2.17 -6.11
CA GLY A 163 3.40 -1.51 -5.07
C GLY A 163 1.93 -1.90 -5.04
N VAL A 164 1.32 -2.09 -6.21
CA VAL A 164 -0.09 -2.48 -6.33
C VAL A 164 -0.27 -3.97 -6.12
N LEU A 165 0.52 -4.78 -6.81
CA LEU A 165 0.36 -6.23 -6.82
C LEU A 165 0.76 -6.84 -5.48
N SER A 166 1.69 -6.20 -4.76
CA SER A 166 2.07 -6.62 -3.41
C SER A 166 0.96 -6.43 -2.36
N LEU A 167 -0.10 -5.68 -2.68
CA LEU A 167 -1.26 -5.50 -1.80
C LEU A 167 -2.19 -6.70 -1.81
N PHE A 168 -2.24 -7.42 -2.93
CA PHE A 168 -3.24 -8.46 -3.14
C PHE A 168 -2.80 -9.81 -2.60
N GLY A 169 -3.80 -10.59 -2.19
CA GLY A 169 -3.65 -12.02 -2.01
C GLY A 169 -3.33 -12.71 -3.33
N LYS A 170 -2.56 -13.80 -3.27
CA LYS A 170 -2.19 -14.59 -4.46
C LYS A 170 -3.37 -15.14 -5.27
N ASP A 171 -4.53 -15.25 -4.64
CA ASP A 171 -5.78 -15.75 -5.23
C ASP A 171 -6.39 -14.80 -6.26
N ILE A 172 -6.03 -13.50 -6.25
CA ILE A 172 -6.53 -12.52 -7.24
C ILE A 172 -5.88 -12.68 -8.62
N GLY A 173 -4.75 -13.40 -8.74
CA GLY A 173 -3.92 -13.39 -9.94
C GLY A 173 -4.67 -13.73 -11.23
N GLU A 174 -5.62 -14.66 -11.13
CA GLU A 174 -6.47 -15.08 -12.24
C GLU A 174 -7.50 -14.03 -12.67
N ASN A 175 -7.73 -12.98 -11.88
CA ASN A 175 -8.67 -11.90 -12.17
C ASN A 175 -7.95 -10.62 -12.62
N ILE A 176 -6.63 -10.65 -12.75
CA ILE A 176 -5.85 -9.53 -13.25
C ILE A 176 -5.83 -9.57 -14.79
N VAL A 177 -6.28 -8.51 -15.43
CA VAL A 177 -6.31 -8.33 -16.90
C VAL A 177 -5.56 -7.08 -17.32
N LEU A 178 -5.15 -7.00 -18.59
CA LEU A 178 -4.44 -5.85 -19.12
C LEU A 178 -5.37 -4.95 -19.95
N PHE A 179 -5.38 -3.65 -19.67
CA PHE A 179 -6.03 -2.64 -20.51
C PHE A 179 -4.95 -1.85 -21.24
N ILE A 180 -4.85 -2.05 -22.55
CA ILE A 180 -3.82 -1.44 -23.38
C ILE A 180 -4.39 -0.19 -24.06
N THR A 181 -3.98 0.96 -23.57
CA THR A 181 -4.43 2.27 -24.04
C THR A 181 -3.52 2.84 -25.12
N HIS A 182 -3.99 3.88 -25.84
CA HIS A 182 -3.27 4.48 -26.96
C HIS A 182 -2.93 3.44 -28.07
N SER A 183 -3.75 2.40 -28.19
CA SER A 183 -3.62 1.37 -29.20
C SER A 183 -4.07 1.88 -30.57
N ASP A 184 -3.34 1.49 -31.61
CA ASP A 184 -3.75 1.64 -33.01
C ASP A 184 -4.59 0.46 -33.52
N GLY A 185 -4.88 -0.52 -32.66
CA GLY A 185 -5.65 -1.72 -32.97
C GLY A 185 -4.82 -2.90 -33.44
N LEU A 186 -3.51 -2.71 -33.62
CA LEU A 186 -2.61 -3.81 -33.93
C LEU A 186 -2.25 -4.60 -32.67
N PRO A 187 -1.82 -5.87 -32.81
CA PRO A 187 -1.38 -6.67 -31.68
C PRO A 187 -0.31 -5.93 -30.85
N PRO A 188 -0.51 -5.71 -29.54
CA PRO A 188 0.36 -4.88 -28.70
C PRO A 188 1.61 -5.65 -28.24
N SER A 189 2.33 -6.24 -29.20
CA SER A 189 3.41 -7.21 -28.97
C SER A 189 4.54 -6.68 -28.08
N ASN A 190 4.88 -5.39 -28.18
CA ASN A 190 5.95 -4.80 -27.38
C ASN A 190 5.61 -4.76 -25.88
N VAL A 191 4.41 -4.33 -25.53
CA VAL A 191 3.98 -4.26 -24.13
C VAL A 191 3.70 -5.65 -23.57
N LEU A 192 3.13 -6.58 -24.35
CA LEU A 192 2.94 -7.96 -23.92
C LEU A 192 4.28 -8.65 -23.62
N LYS A 193 5.28 -8.50 -24.50
CA LYS A 193 6.65 -8.99 -24.24
C LYS A 193 7.25 -8.37 -22.99
N ALA A 194 6.98 -7.09 -22.73
CA ALA A 194 7.46 -6.42 -21.52
C ALA A 194 6.80 -6.97 -20.25
N VAL A 195 5.50 -7.24 -20.29
CA VAL A 195 4.73 -7.88 -19.20
C VAL A 195 5.26 -9.28 -18.91
N GLU A 196 5.45 -10.10 -19.95
CA GLU A 196 6.00 -11.46 -19.82
C GLU A 196 7.43 -11.44 -19.26
N LYS A 197 8.29 -10.56 -19.78
CA LYS A 197 9.68 -10.42 -19.36
C LYS A 197 9.81 -10.03 -17.89
N GLU A 198 8.94 -9.13 -17.42
CA GLU A 198 8.89 -8.70 -16.02
C GLU A 198 8.03 -9.61 -15.13
N LYS A 199 7.52 -10.72 -15.71
CA LYS A 199 6.67 -11.71 -15.05
C LYS A 199 5.53 -11.07 -14.26
N ILE A 200 4.87 -10.08 -14.83
CA ILE A 200 3.77 -9.40 -14.16
C ILE A 200 2.61 -10.41 -14.01
N PRO A 201 2.17 -10.72 -12.77
CA PRO A 201 1.04 -11.62 -12.56
C PRO A 201 -0.22 -11.12 -13.26
N CYS A 202 -0.73 -11.92 -14.18
CA CYS A 202 -1.98 -11.67 -14.89
C CYS A 202 -2.59 -12.99 -15.35
N CYS A 203 -3.89 -12.95 -15.68
CA CYS A 203 -4.57 -14.10 -16.24
C CYS A 203 -4.18 -14.31 -17.70
N HIS A 204 -4.12 -15.58 -18.09
CA HIS A 204 -3.78 -16.01 -19.43
C HIS A 204 -4.96 -16.73 -20.07
N ASP A 205 -5.08 -16.62 -21.38
CA ASP A 205 -6.08 -17.34 -22.19
C ASP A 205 -5.65 -18.79 -22.47
N ALA A 206 -6.42 -19.49 -23.32
CA ALA A 206 -6.16 -20.89 -23.67
C ALA A 206 -4.85 -21.06 -24.46
N GLU A 207 -4.42 -20.02 -25.17
CA GLU A 207 -3.16 -19.92 -25.91
C GLU A 207 -1.99 -19.50 -25.02
N ASN A 208 -2.21 -19.38 -23.70
CA ASN A 208 -1.23 -18.93 -22.72
C ASN A 208 -0.68 -17.53 -23.05
N GLN A 209 -1.54 -16.63 -23.53
CA GLN A 209 -1.25 -15.21 -23.72
C GLN A 209 -1.95 -14.38 -22.65
N PRO A 210 -1.33 -13.27 -22.18
CA PRO A 210 -1.98 -12.37 -21.23
C PRO A 210 -3.32 -11.85 -21.78
N VAL A 211 -4.40 -12.04 -21.02
CA VAL A 211 -5.72 -11.51 -21.40
C VAL A 211 -5.67 -9.99 -21.40
N HIS A 212 -5.97 -9.40 -22.56
CA HIS A 212 -5.85 -7.97 -22.76
C HIS A 212 -6.95 -7.39 -23.64
N PHE A 213 -7.23 -6.10 -23.44
CA PHE A 213 -8.26 -5.34 -24.14
C PHE A 213 -7.67 -4.04 -24.68
N LEU A 214 -8.08 -3.62 -25.88
CA LEU A 214 -7.43 -2.54 -26.63
C LEU A 214 -8.27 -1.27 -26.64
N PHE A 215 -7.64 -0.14 -26.33
CA PHE A 215 -8.28 1.16 -26.31
C PHE A 215 -7.40 2.23 -26.95
N ASN A 216 -7.96 3.06 -27.83
CA ASN A 216 -7.20 4.16 -28.43
C ASN A 216 -7.14 5.40 -27.51
N ASN A 217 -8.16 5.63 -26.68
CA ASN A 217 -8.31 6.79 -25.77
C ASN A 217 -8.42 8.16 -26.45
N ARG A 218 -8.67 8.21 -27.77
CA ARG A 218 -8.90 9.46 -28.54
C ARG A 218 -10.35 9.66 -28.97
N GLN A 219 -11.27 8.86 -28.43
CA GLN A 219 -12.68 8.85 -28.83
C GLN A 219 -13.39 10.20 -28.63
N SER A 220 -12.84 11.05 -27.75
CA SER A 220 -13.41 12.35 -27.40
C SER A 220 -12.82 13.53 -28.18
N GLU A 221 -11.91 13.32 -29.15
CA GLU A 221 -11.26 14.41 -29.89
C GLU A 221 -12.19 15.14 -30.87
N LYS A 222 -12.09 16.48 -30.92
CA LYS A 222 -12.95 17.33 -31.75
C LYS A 222 -12.87 16.97 -33.24
N HIS A 223 -14.04 16.72 -33.83
CA HIS A 223 -14.21 16.30 -35.22
C HIS A 223 -14.12 17.46 -36.23
N SER A 224 -12.93 18.03 -36.45
CA SER A 224 -12.78 19.16 -37.38
C SER A 224 -12.73 18.76 -38.86
N THR A 225 -12.35 17.52 -39.19
CA THR A 225 -12.19 17.05 -40.59
C THR A 225 -12.76 15.65 -40.84
N ALA A 226 -13.03 15.30 -42.10
CA ALA A 226 -13.50 13.96 -42.49
C ALA A 226 -12.51 12.84 -42.12
N LYS A 227 -11.21 13.12 -42.18
CA LYS A 227 -10.16 12.19 -41.75
C LYS A 227 -10.21 11.96 -40.23
N THR A 228 -10.38 13.03 -39.45
CA THR A 228 -10.54 12.96 -37.99
C THR A 228 -11.79 12.17 -37.60
N LYS A 229 -12.92 12.35 -38.33
CA LYS A 229 -14.14 11.56 -38.10
C LYS A 229 -13.93 10.05 -38.30
N ARG A 230 -13.23 9.64 -39.36
CA ARG A 230 -12.91 8.22 -39.61
C ARG A 230 -12.03 7.63 -38.52
N ALA A 231 -10.99 8.35 -38.11
CA ALA A 231 -10.09 7.88 -37.05
C ALA A 231 -10.81 7.72 -35.71
N VAL A 232 -11.69 8.65 -35.34
CA VAL A 232 -12.49 8.53 -34.11
C VAL A 232 -13.48 7.37 -34.19
N LYS A 233 -14.11 7.14 -35.35
CA LYS A 233 -15.00 5.98 -35.55
C LYS A 233 -14.29 4.66 -35.30
N MET A 234 -13.11 4.47 -35.91
CA MET A 234 -12.29 3.27 -35.70
C MET A 234 -11.86 3.11 -34.23
N ALA A 235 -11.55 4.21 -33.55
CA ALA A 235 -11.23 4.21 -32.12
C ALA A 235 -12.44 3.82 -31.24
N TRP A 236 -13.66 4.15 -31.67
CA TRP A 236 -14.89 3.76 -31.00
C TRP A 236 -15.17 2.27 -31.22
N GLU A 237 -15.18 1.81 -32.47
CA GLU A 237 -15.42 0.40 -32.85
C GLU A 237 -14.47 -0.55 -32.08
N MET A 238 -13.17 -0.25 -32.06
CA MET A 238 -12.18 -1.01 -31.27
C MET A 238 -12.50 -1.05 -29.77
N GLY A 239 -12.93 0.09 -29.22
CA GLY A 239 -13.28 0.19 -27.81
C GLY A 239 -14.57 -0.56 -27.48
N GLU A 240 -15.56 -0.55 -28.36
CA GLU A 240 -16.81 -1.31 -28.21
C GLU A 240 -16.54 -2.81 -28.21
N GLU A 241 -15.79 -3.32 -29.18
CA GLU A 241 -15.39 -4.73 -29.28
C GLU A 241 -14.66 -5.17 -28.00
N SER A 242 -13.67 -4.38 -27.56
CA SER A 242 -12.92 -4.66 -26.32
C SER A 242 -13.79 -4.62 -25.06
N LEU A 243 -14.79 -3.74 -24.99
CA LEU A 243 -15.71 -3.67 -23.84
C LEU A 243 -16.74 -4.81 -23.85
N GLU A 244 -17.18 -5.24 -25.03
CA GLU A 244 -18.06 -6.39 -25.18
C GLU A 244 -17.36 -7.66 -24.66
N GLU A 245 -16.15 -7.92 -25.14
CA GLU A 245 -15.32 -9.04 -24.69
C GLU A 245 -15.03 -8.94 -23.19
N PHE A 246 -14.69 -7.75 -22.69
CA PHE A 246 -14.44 -7.54 -21.26
C PHE A 246 -15.68 -7.82 -20.40
N PHE A 247 -16.87 -7.44 -20.86
CA PHE A 247 -18.10 -7.71 -20.11
C PHE A 247 -18.48 -9.19 -20.16
N GLU A 248 -18.20 -9.91 -21.24
CA GLU A 248 -18.31 -11.38 -21.25
C GLU A 248 -17.29 -12.04 -20.31
N PHE A 249 -16.06 -11.53 -20.26
CA PHE A 249 -15.07 -11.95 -19.26
C PHE A 249 -15.61 -11.75 -17.85
N LEU A 250 -16.17 -10.57 -17.52
CA LEU A 250 -16.74 -10.32 -16.19
C LEU A 250 -17.91 -11.26 -15.86
N LYS A 251 -18.74 -11.64 -16.84
CA LYS A 251 -19.84 -12.59 -16.63
C LYS A 251 -19.34 -14.00 -16.33
N SER A 252 -18.35 -14.47 -17.08
CA SER A 252 -17.81 -15.83 -16.97
C SER A 252 -16.85 -16.01 -15.80
N LYS A 253 -16.18 -14.94 -15.35
CA LYS A 253 -15.14 -15.05 -14.34
C LYS A 253 -15.70 -15.29 -12.93
N VAL A 254 -15.04 -16.18 -12.21
CA VAL A 254 -15.29 -16.40 -10.78
C VAL A 254 -14.76 -15.21 -9.98
N ARG A 255 -15.67 -14.60 -9.23
CA ARG A 255 -15.36 -13.53 -8.28
C ARG A 255 -14.41 -13.99 -7.19
N LYS A 256 -13.48 -13.12 -6.80
CA LYS A 256 -12.56 -13.36 -5.68
C LYS A 256 -12.90 -12.44 -4.52
N SER A 257 -12.96 -13.02 -3.32
CA SER A 257 -13.09 -12.28 -2.08
C SER A 257 -11.78 -11.57 -1.76
N LEU A 258 -11.86 -10.37 -1.21
CA LEU A 258 -10.71 -9.60 -0.75
C LEU A 258 -10.22 -9.99 0.65
N THR A 259 -10.75 -11.07 1.25
CA THR A 259 -10.29 -11.53 2.57
C THR A 259 -8.79 -11.80 2.62
N LEU A 260 -8.22 -12.51 1.62
CA LEU A 260 -6.78 -12.79 1.59
C LEU A 260 -5.97 -11.50 1.39
N THR A 261 -6.45 -10.60 0.54
CA THR A 261 -5.89 -9.24 0.35
C THR A 261 -5.88 -8.43 1.64
N VAL A 262 -6.96 -8.44 2.42
CA VAL A 262 -7.01 -7.79 3.74
C VAL A 262 -5.98 -8.41 4.70
N ASN A 263 -5.81 -9.73 4.69
CA ASN A 263 -4.78 -10.39 5.51
C ASN A 263 -3.36 -9.97 5.08
N VAL A 264 -3.07 -9.87 3.78
CA VAL A 264 -1.78 -9.35 3.27
C VAL A 264 -1.53 -7.95 3.80
N LEU A 265 -2.51 -7.05 3.70
CA LEU A 265 -2.38 -5.67 4.17
C LEU A 265 -2.15 -5.59 5.68
N LYS A 266 -2.86 -6.41 6.46
CA LYS A 266 -2.66 -6.50 7.91
C LYS A 266 -1.26 -6.99 8.28
N GLU A 267 -0.77 -8.07 7.64
CA GLU A 267 0.57 -8.61 7.89
C GLU A 267 1.67 -7.61 7.50
N ARG A 268 1.47 -6.79 6.46
CA ARG A 268 2.40 -5.69 6.12
C ARG A 268 2.46 -4.62 7.21
N ILE A 269 1.31 -4.19 7.72
CA ILE A 269 1.25 -3.22 8.83
C ILE A 269 1.99 -3.78 10.06
N GLN A 270 1.77 -5.06 10.38
CA GLN A 270 2.46 -5.72 11.48
C GLN A 270 3.98 -5.79 11.25
N LEU A 271 4.42 -6.13 10.04
CA LEU A 271 5.84 -6.14 9.70
C LEU A 271 6.48 -4.76 9.87
N GLU A 272 5.86 -3.70 9.35
CA GLU A 272 6.36 -2.33 9.48
C GLU A 272 6.47 -1.90 10.94
N ALA A 273 5.42 -2.17 11.73
CA ALA A 273 5.39 -1.87 13.16
C ALA A 273 6.47 -2.62 13.95
N CYS A 274 6.64 -3.93 13.68
CA CYS A 274 7.67 -4.75 14.30
C CYS A 274 9.08 -4.26 13.96
N VAL A 275 9.36 -3.96 12.68
CA VAL A 275 10.67 -3.47 12.24
C VAL A 275 10.99 -2.12 12.86
N GLN A 276 10.01 -1.20 12.89
CA GLN A 276 10.17 0.11 13.50
C GLN A 276 10.48 0.00 15.00
N SER A 277 9.66 -0.73 15.76
CA SER A 277 9.88 -0.92 17.20
C SER A 277 11.22 -1.62 17.48
N LEU A 278 11.61 -2.60 16.66
CA LEU A 278 12.91 -3.26 16.78
C LEU A 278 14.07 -2.29 16.54
N ASN A 279 13.95 -1.39 15.57
CA ASN A 279 14.96 -0.37 15.31
C ASN A 279 15.10 0.60 16.51
N GLU A 280 13.98 1.15 16.99
CA GLU A 280 13.95 2.04 18.15
C GLU A 280 14.52 1.38 19.42
N ARG A 281 14.20 0.09 19.64
CA ARG A 281 14.73 -0.68 20.77
C ARG A 281 16.24 -0.85 20.69
N ILE A 282 16.77 -1.11 19.50
CA ILE A 282 18.23 -1.25 19.27
C ILE A 282 18.92 0.09 19.55
N GLU A 283 18.41 1.19 18.99
CA GLU A 283 18.95 2.53 19.24
C GLU A 283 18.97 2.85 20.75
N PHE A 284 17.90 2.53 21.46
CA PHE A 284 17.83 2.71 22.92
C PHE A 284 18.83 1.83 23.69
N ILE A 285 19.03 0.57 23.27
CA ILE A 285 20.02 -0.33 23.85
C ILE A 285 21.43 0.23 23.66
N GLU A 286 21.76 0.71 22.46
CA GLU A 286 23.06 1.31 22.16
C GLU A 286 23.31 2.58 22.97
N GLU A 287 22.31 3.44 23.13
CA GLU A 287 22.41 4.61 24.01
C GLU A 287 22.61 4.21 25.48
N LYS A 288 21.95 3.13 25.94
CA LYS A 288 22.19 2.59 27.28
C LYS A 288 23.58 2.00 27.45
N GLN A 289 24.18 1.42 26.41
CA GLN A 289 25.58 1.00 26.45
C GLN A 289 26.53 2.20 26.52
N ARG A 290 26.24 3.29 25.79
CA ARG A 290 26.99 4.55 25.90
C ARG A 290 26.90 5.18 27.28
N GLU A 291 25.71 5.18 27.89
CA GLU A 291 25.51 5.59 29.30
C GLU A 291 26.40 4.77 30.23
N LEU A 292 26.37 3.43 30.12
CA LEU A 292 27.19 2.56 30.98
C LEU A 292 28.69 2.83 30.82
N ALA A 293 29.18 3.02 29.59
CA ALA A 293 30.56 3.39 29.34
C ALA A 293 30.92 4.77 29.94
N GLY A 294 30.01 5.74 29.82
CA GLY A 294 30.15 7.06 30.43
C GLY A 294 30.20 7.02 31.96
N VAL A 295 29.34 6.19 32.59
CA VAL A 295 29.36 5.96 34.04
C VAL A 295 30.68 5.32 34.47
N GLN A 296 31.17 4.31 33.76
CA GLN A 296 32.47 3.68 34.04
C GLN A 296 33.63 4.68 33.94
N TYR A 297 33.61 5.54 32.93
CA TYR A 297 34.58 6.62 32.77
C TYR A 297 34.53 7.61 33.93
N ALA A 298 33.33 8.09 34.29
CA ALA A 298 33.13 9.01 35.40
C ALA A 298 33.60 8.42 36.74
N LEU A 299 33.32 7.14 37.00
CA LEU A 299 33.83 6.44 38.18
C LEU A 299 35.35 6.36 38.22
N LYS A 300 35.99 6.09 37.07
CA LYS A 300 37.46 6.03 36.96
C LYS A 300 38.09 7.40 37.17
N HIS A 301 37.50 8.44 36.62
CA HIS A 301 38.02 9.81 36.70
C HIS A 301 37.85 10.43 38.09
N ASN A 302 36.76 10.10 38.80
CA ASN A 302 36.48 10.63 40.14
C ASN A 302 36.97 9.71 41.28
N LYS A 303 37.72 8.65 40.96
CA LYS A 303 38.12 7.60 41.92
C LYS A 303 38.74 8.14 43.21
N GLU A 304 39.74 9.01 43.11
CA GLU A 304 40.44 9.56 44.28
C GLU A 304 39.56 10.46 45.15
N GLN A 305 38.57 11.12 44.54
CA GLN A 305 37.64 12.01 45.24
C GLN A 305 36.59 11.18 45.97
N ILE A 306 36.09 10.12 45.32
CA ILE A 306 35.17 9.14 45.91
C ILE A 306 35.81 8.38 47.09
N GLU A 307 37.11 8.07 46.99
CA GLU A 307 37.86 7.41 48.08
C GLU A 307 38.04 8.33 49.29
N ARG A 308 38.21 9.63 49.07
CA ARG A 308 38.31 10.65 50.14
C ARG A 308 36.96 10.99 50.77
N ASP A 309 35.92 11.11 49.95
CA ASP A 309 34.56 11.42 50.39
C ASP A 309 33.54 10.61 49.58
N ARG A 310 32.85 9.69 50.27
CA ARG A 310 31.80 8.86 49.64
C ARG A 310 30.56 9.65 49.23
N ASN A 311 30.40 10.86 49.75
CA ASN A 311 29.33 11.80 49.37
C ASN A 311 29.77 12.76 48.27
N HIS A 312 30.98 12.59 47.71
CA HIS A 312 31.42 13.36 46.56
C HIS A 312 30.45 13.16 45.38
N CYS A 313 29.93 14.27 44.89
CA CYS A 313 28.98 14.32 43.79
C CYS A 313 29.70 14.51 42.45
N PHE A 314 29.31 13.73 41.46
CA PHE A 314 29.78 13.89 40.08
C PHE A 314 28.63 13.75 39.09
N THR A 315 28.81 14.32 37.90
CA THR A 315 27.78 14.34 36.86
C THR A 315 27.92 13.13 35.95
N ILE A 316 26.79 12.48 35.69
CA ILE A 316 26.65 11.44 34.67
C ILE A 316 25.56 11.84 33.68
N THR A 317 25.65 11.31 32.46
CA THR A 317 24.55 11.41 31.50
C THR A 317 23.71 10.14 31.58
N VAL A 318 22.40 10.29 31.77
CA VAL A 318 21.44 9.18 31.77
C VAL A 318 20.46 9.29 30.62
N VAL A 319 20.12 8.14 30.06
CA VAL A 319 19.18 7.97 28.95
C VAL A 319 17.83 7.51 29.49
N TYR A 320 16.74 8.07 29.01
CA TYR A 320 15.38 7.69 29.39
C TYR A 320 14.44 7.89 28.21
N LYS A 321 13.25 7.29 28.27
CA LYS A 321 12.20 7.54 27.28
C LYS A 321 11.33 8.70 27.76
N GLU A 322 11.07 9.65 26.88
CA GLU A 322 10.17 10.77 27.12
C GLU A 322 9.02 10.71 26.12
N LYS A 323 7.79 10.97 26.59
CA LYS A 323 6.61 11.03 25.71
C LYS A 323 6.47 12.43 25.13
N VAL A 324 6.66 12.56 23.82
CA VAL A 324 6.66 13.84 23.09
C VAL A 324 5.54 13.89 22.05
N ASP A 325 5.10 15.11 21.68
CA ASP A 325 4.11 15.30 20.63
C ASP A 325 4.66 14.93 19.24
N ILE A 326 3.82 14.32 18.41
CA ILE A 326 4.14 14.03 17.02
C ILE A 326 3.80 15.27 16.18
N THR A 327 4.81 15.98 15.69
CA THR A 327 4.64 17.25 14.95
C THR A 327 5.07 17.18 13.50
N ASP A 328 5.86 16.17 13.15
CA ASP A 328 6.52 15.94 11.86
C ASP A 328 5.62 15.34 10.77
N VAL A 329 4.39 14.94 11.12
CA VAL A 329 3.40 14.41 10.16
C VAL A 329 2.10 15.23 10.15
N PRO A 330 1.32 15.19 9.05
CA PRO A 330 0.00 15.81 8.97
C PRO A 330 -0.92 15.34 10.11
N TRP A 331 -1.84 16.20 10.55
CA TRP A 331 -2.64 15.99 11.76
C TRP A 331 -3.44 14.67 11.77
N TRP A 332 -3.87 14.17 10.62
CA TRP A 332 -4.58 12.90 10.46
C TRP A 332 -3.70 11.65 10.67
N ASN A 333 -2.37 11.79 10.57
CA ASN A 333 -1.39 10.72 10.78
C ASN A 333 -0.65 10.84 12.13
N ARG A 334 -1.01 11.80 12.98
CA ARG A 334 -0.28 12.05 14.24
C ARG A 334 -0.53 11.01 15.33
N LYS A 335 -1.51 10.11 15.19
CA LYS A 335 -1.88 9.20 16.27
C LYS A 335 -1.06 7.91 16.24
N ALA A 336 -0.22 7.72 17.25
CA ALA A 336 0.48 6.46 17.50
C ALA A 336 -0.25 5.64 18.58
N THR A 337 -0.14 4.31 18.49
CA THR A 337 -0.51 3.39 19.57
C THR A 337 0.75 3.03 20.36
N CYS A 338 0.85 3.53 21.58
CA CYS A 338 2.01 3.32 22.45
C CYS A 338 1.61 2.51 23.69
N CYS A 339 2.48 1.64 24.15
CA CYS A 339 2.30 0.91 25.40
C CYS A 339 2.78 1.76 26.59
N GLU A 340 1.94 1.91 27.61
CA GLU A 340 2.29 2.65 28.84
C GLU A 340 3.03 1.77 29.85
N GLU A 341 3.07 0.46 29.65
CA GLU A 341 3.78 -0.47 30.54
C GLU A 341 5.25 -0.65 30.16
N CYS A 342 5.56 -0.81 28.87
CA CYS A 342 6.93 -0.97 28.37
C CYS A 342 7.48 0.25 27.62
N GLU A 343 6.67 1.31 27.51
CA GLU A 343 7.04 2.57 26.82
C GLU A 343 7.46 2.35 25.36
N GLU A 344 6.89 1.36 24.68
CA GLU A 344 7.17 1.05 23.28
C GLU A 344 6.15 1.74 22.36
N ASN A 345 6.62 2.22 21.20
CA ASN A 345 5.76 2.72 20.13
C ASN A 345 5.32 1.54 19.25
N CYS A 346 4.19 0.93 19.60
CA CYS A 346 3.76 -0.31 18.96
C CYS A 346 3.20 -0.13 17.55
N HIS A 347 2.68 1.05 17.20
CA HIS A 347 2.23 1.36 15.83
C HIS A 347 2.17 2.88 15.64
N GLU A 348 3.10 3.46 14.89
CA GLU A 348 3.17 4.92 14.70
C GLU A 348 2.39 5.44 13.49
N PHE A 349 2.54 4.79 12.33
CA PHE A 349 2.00 5.29 11.05
C PHE A 349 0.74 4.56 10.64
N GLY A 350 -0.25 5.25 10.05
CA GLY A 350 -1.43 4.60 9.47
C GLY A 350 -2.41 4.03 10.52
N CYS A 351 -2.12 4.17 11.81
CA CYS A 351 -3.04 3.87 12.89
C CYS A 351 -4.12 4.95 13.00
N TRP A 352 -4.96 5.14 11.99
CA TRP A 352 -6.16 6.01 12.03
C TRP A 352 -7.47 5.23 12.00
N LEU A 353 -7.43 3.97 11.52
CA LEU A 353 -8.61 3.15 11.23
C LEU A 353 -9.28 2.65 12.50
N ALA A 354 -8.47 2.39 13.53
CA ALA A 354 -8.91 1.88 14.81
C ALA A 354 -9.17 3.02 15.82
N PRO A 355 -10.41 3.47 16.09
CA PRO A 355 -10.66 4.51 17.09
C PRO A 355 -10.11 4.17 18.50
N PHE A 356 -9.99 2.89 18.81
CA PHE A 356 -9.45 2.39 20.09
C PHE A 356 -8.22 1.51 19.88
N ALA A 357 -7.31 1.48 20.86
CA ALA A 357 -6.12 0.63 20.82
C ALA A 357 -6.46 -0.86 20.62
N LYS A 358 -7.58 -1.34 21.18
CA LYS A 358 -8.08 -2.72 21.00
C LYS A 358 -8.25 -3.10 19.52
N TRP A 359 -8.62 -2.15 18.68
CA TRP A 359 -8.93 -2.40 17.26
C TRP A 359 -7.73 -2.16 16.35
N CYS A 360 -6.57 -1.83 16.91
CA CYS A 360 -5.35 -1.62 16.15
C CYS A 360 -4.89 -2.94 15.50
N GLU A 361 -4.36 -2.87 14.28
CA GLU A 361 -3.99 -4.03 13.46
C GLU A 361 -2.86 -4.86 14.07
N VAL A 362 -2.09 -4.27 14.99
CA VAL A 362 -1.04 -4.95 15.77
C VAL A 362 -1.57 -5.64 17.04
N ILE A 363 -2.87 -5.55 17.34
CA ILE A 363 -3.47 -6.29 18.45
C ILE A 363 -4.10 -7.59 17.91
N GLU A 364 -3.68 -8.71 18.45
CA GLU A 364 -4.21 -10.04 18.17
C GLU A 364 -4.52 -10.78 19.46
N SER A 365 -5.70 -11.39 19.56
CA SER A 365 -6.12 -12.13 20.75
C SER A 365 -5.92 -11.31 22.05
N ASP A 366 -6.36 -10.05 22.02
CA ASP A 366 -6.23 -9.06 23.10
C ASP A 366 -4.79 -8.64 23.48
N HIS A 367 -3.77 -9.09 22.74
CA HIS A 367 -2.36 -8.78 23.02
C HIS A 367 -1.67 -8.11 21.82
N CYS A 368 -0.71 -7.23 22.11
CA CYS A 368 0.08 -6.58 21.07
C CYS A 368 1.10 -7.54 20.47
N THR A 369 1.14 -7.67 19.16
CA THR A 369 2.10 -8.51 18.45
C THR A 369 3.53 -7.99 18.59
N VAL A 370 3.72 -6.68 18.79
CA VAL A 370 5.02 -6.00 18.89
C VAL A 370 5.65 -6.06 20.29
N CYS A 371 4.86 -5.82 21.34
CA CYS A 371 5.37 -5.73 22.71
C CYS A 371 4.81 -6.78 23.68
N LYS A 372 3.90 -7.65 23.21
CA LYS A 372 3.21 -8.72 23.97
C LYS A 372 2.35 -8.28 25.15
N CYS A 373 2.26 -6.99 25.43
CA CYS A 373 1.39 -6.47 26.48
C CYS A 373 -0.09 -6.54 26.04
N HIS A 374 -1.00 -6.68 27.00
CA HIS A 374 -2.44 -6.64 26.76
C HIS A 374 -2.87 -5.28 26.17
N TYR A 375 -3.90 -5.25 25.32
CA TYR A 375 -4.33 -4.01 24.64
C TYR A 375 -4.72 -2.89 25.61
N SER A 376 -5.16 -3.22 26.83
CA SER A 376 -5.54 -2.23 27.85
C SER A 376 -4.36 -1.39 28.35
N LYS A 377 -3.12 -1.81 28.07
CA LYS A 377 -1.90 -1.07 28.37
C LYS A 377 -1.53 -0.09 27.28
N HIS A 378 -2.29 -0.08 26.18
CA HIS A 378 -1.99 0.73 25.02
C HIS A 378 -2.90 1.95 24.98
N LYS A 379 -2.29 3.09 24.68
CA LYS A 379 -2.99 4.35 24.49
C LYS A 379 -2.74 4.86 23.08
N LYS A 380 -3.80 5.34 22.47
CA LYS A 380 -3.76 5.93 21.14
C LYS A 380 -3.86 7.45 21.25
N GLU A 381 -2.80 8.15 20.91
CA GLU A 381 -2.73 9.61 21.06
C GLU A 381 -1.71 10.25 20.12
N ALA A 382 -1.70 11.58 20.05
CA ALA A 382 -0.80 12.34 19.19
C ALA A 382 0.64 12.45 19.74
N LYS A 383 1.11 11.41 20.43
CA LYS A 383 2.38 11.38 21.14
C LYS A 383 3.10 10.05 20.95
N LYS A 384 4.43 10.07 21.03
CA LYS A 384 5.30 8.89 20.99
C LYS A 384 6.42 8.97 22.02
N TYR A 385 7.02 7.84 22.33
CA TYR A 385 8.20 7.78 23.19
C TYR A 385 9.47 8.01 22.37
N VAL A 386 10.36 8.88 22.86
CA VAL A 386 11.66 9.12 22.24
C VAL A 386 12.76 9.01 23.28
N ALA A 387 13.92 8.49 22.88
CA ALA A 387 15.08 8.45 23.75
C ALA A 387 15.63 9.87 23.97
N LYS A 388 15.79 10.27 25.23
CA LYS A 388 16.34 11.56 25.66
C LYS A 388 17.49 11.34 26.63
N LYS A 389 18.37 12.34 26.68
CA LYS A 389 19.53 12.38 27.57
C LYS A 389 19.35 13.51 28.56
N LYS A 390 19.70 13.29 29.82
CA LYS A 390 19.83 14.35 30.81
C LYS A 390 21.06 14.14 31.67
N GLU A 391 21.65 15.24 32.11
CA GLU A 391 22.68 15.21 33.13
C GLU A 391 22.04 15.00 34.50
N LYS A 392 22.66 14.14 35.31
CA LYS A 392 22.26 13.83 36.67
C LYS A 392 23.50 13.88 37.55
N THR A 393 23.46 14.71 38.59
CA THR A 393 24.48 14.70 39.64
C THR A 393 24.15 13.57 40.61
N VAL A 394 25.13 12.71 40.89
CA VAL A 394 24.96 11.51 41.72
C VAL A 394 26.17 11.29 42.62
N THR A 395 25.95 10.55 43.71
CA THR A 395 27.01 9.98 44.55
C THR A 395 27.31 8.53 44.19
N PHE A 396 28.43 8.00 44.66
CA PHE A 396 28.80 6.59 44.44
C PHE A 396 27.76 5.61 45.01
N ASN A 397 27.20 5.90 46.19
CA ASN A 397 26.22 5.03 46.84
C ASN A 397 24.89 4.97 46.07
N GLU A 398 24.41 6.11 45.56
CA GLU A 398 23.21 6.18 44.73
C GLU A 398 23.37 5.36 43.44
N LEU A 399 24.51 5.52 42.77
CA LEU A 399 24.87 4.75 41.58
C LEU A 399 24.93 3.24 41.86
N LYS A 400 25.59 2.85 42.95
CA LYS A 400 25.70 1.44 43.35
C LYS A 400 24.31 0.84 43.57
N ASN A 401 23.43 1.55 44.26
CA ASN A 401 22.05 1.08 44.50
C ASN A 401 21.26 0.94 43.19
N GLU A 402 21.43 1.89 42.27
CA GLU A 402 20.69 1.92 41.00
C GLU A 402 21.09 0.78 40.04
N TYR A 403 22.37 0.38 40.01
CA TYR A 403 22.88 -0.65 39.10
C TYR A 403 23.03 -2.04 39.72
N SER A 404 23.09 -2.18 41.05
CA SER A 404 23.22 -3.51 41.71
C SER A 404 21.97 -4.38 41.60
N ASN A 405 20.79 -3.79 41.41
CA ASN A 405 19.50 -4.50 41.37
C ASN A 405 18.99 -4.82 39.96
N LYS A 406 19.77 -4.53 38.91
CA LYS A 406 19.30 -4.54 37.52
C LYS A 406 19.87 -5.74 36.73
N LYS A 407 19.07 -6.79 36.48
CA LYS A 407 19.36 -7.94 35.57
C LYS A 407 19.25 -7.57 34.07
N VAL A 408 19.66 -6.36 33.72
CA VAL A 408 19.32 -5.68 32.46
C VAL A 408 19.88 -6.30 31.17
N PRO A 409 21.08 -6.95 31.13
CA PRO A 409 21.63 -7.42 29.85
C PRO A 409 20.89 -8.61 29.23
N HIS A 410 20.39 -9.55 30.05
CA HIS A 410 19.80 -10.79 29.56
C HIS A 410 18.34 -10.59 29.12
N GLU A 411 17.55 -9.84 29.89
CA GLU A 411 16.14 -9.54 29.58
C GLU A 411 16.02 -8.75 28.27
N LYS A 412 16.87 -7.73 28.07
CA LYS A 412 16.88 -6.93 26.83
C LYS A 412 17.31 -7.73 25.60
N LYS A 413 18.17 -8.74 25.76
CA LYS A 413 18.57 -9.64 24.66
C LYS A 413 17.43 -10.55 24.26
N GLN A 414 16.68 -11.08 25.23
CA GLN A 414 15.53 -11.94 24.99
C GLN A 414 14.37 -11.19 24.30
N GLU A 415 14.09 -9.96 24.74
CA GLU A 415 13.10 -9.08 24.10
C GLU A 415 13.49 -8.71 22.66
N LYS A 416 14.78 -8.43 22.40
CA LYS A 416 15.28 -8.20 21.03
C LYS A 416 15.03 -9.44 20.16
N ASN A 417 15.39 -10.63 20.64
CA ASN A 417 15.24 -11.87 19.89
C ASN A 417 13.75 -12.20 19.61
N SER A 418 12.84 -11.91 20.53
CA SER A 418 11.39 -12.05 20.31
C SER A 418 10.92 -11.19 19.13
N SER A 419 11.31 -9.92 19.10
CA SER A 419 10.90 -9.02 18.01
C SER A 419 11.53 -9.36 16.67
N VAL A 420 12.75 -9.92 16.67
CA VAL A 420 13.36 -10.49 15.45
C VAL A 420 12.52 -11.67 14.93
N LYS A 421 12.07 -12.56 15.82
CA LYS A 421 11.21 -13.69 15.47
C LYS A 421 9.87 -13.23 14.89
N GLU A 422 9.23 -12.24 15.48
CA GLU A 422 7.95 -11.68 14.99
C GLU A 422 8.08 -11.10 13.58
N ALA A 423 9.13 -10.31 13.33
CA ALA A 423 9.38 -9.74 12.02
C ALA A 423 9.65 -10.84 10.96
N TYR A 424 10.39 -11.89 11.34
CA TYR A 424 10.61 -13.05 10.48
C TYR A 424 9.30 -13.79 10.17
N GLU A 425 8.48 -14.10 11.18
CA GLU A 425 7.19 -14.77 11.01
C GLU A 425 6.25 -13.99 10.08
N ALA A 426 6.20 -12.66 10.22
CA ALA A 426 5.41 -11.80 9.32
C ALA A 426 5.89 -11.89 7.86
N ILE A 427 7.21 -11.93 7.62
CA ILE A 427 7.76 -12.11 6.26
C ILE A 427 7.40 -13.48 5.69
N ILE A 428 7.50 -14.55 6.50
CA ILE A 428 7.16 -15.89 6.03
C ILE A 428 5.67 -15.97 5.68
N LYS A 429 4.78 -15.45 6.54
CA LYS A 429 3.36 -15.38 6.21
C LYS A 429 3.12 -14.61 4.92
N LEU A 430 3.71 -13.42 4.77
CA LEU A 430 3.61 -12.64 3.52
C LEU A 430 4.10 -13.45 2.31
N SER A 431 5.15 -14.25 2.46
CA SER A 431 5.64 -15.14 1.40
C SER A 431 4.64 -16.21 0.97
N GLU A 432 3.73 -16.60 1.87
CA GLU A 432 2.72 -17.62 1.62
C GLU A 432 1.42 -17.04 1.04
N ILE A 433 1.03 -15.82 1.42
CA ILE A 433 -0.29 -15.26 1.09
C ILE A 433 -0.27 -14.17 0.01
N ALA A 434 0.82 -13.42 -0.12
CA ALA A 434 0.86 -12.28 -1.05
C ALA A 434 1.03 -12.73 -2.50
N LEU A 435 0.43 -11.98 -3.43
CA LEU A 435 0.59 -12.19 -4.86
C LEU A 435 2.02 -11.96 -5.34
N LYS A 436 2.68 -10.93 -4.80
CA LYS A 436 4.08 -10.61 -5.08
C LYS A 436 4.88 -10.51 -3.78
N PRO A 437 5.29 -11.65 -3.20
CA PRO A 437 5.94 -11.69 -1.88
C PRO A 437 7.34 -11.07 -1.88
N ASP A 438 8.01 -11.13 -3.03
CA ASP A 438 9.34 -10.62 -3.34
C ASP A 438 9.34 -9.15 -3.79
N SER A 439 8.25 -8.42 -3.55
CA SER A 439 8.17 -6.98 -3.83
C SER A 439 9.25 -6.18 -3.09
N ALA A 440 9.70 -5.05 -3.66
CA ALA A 440 10.62 -4.12 -2.99
C ALA A 440 10.17 -3.70 -1.58
N PHE A 441 8.86 -3.69 -1.32
CA PHE A 441 8.26 -3.37 -0.01
C PHE A 441 8.59 -4.41 1.06
N THR A 442 8.72 -5.68 0.70
CA THR A 442 9.19 -6.74 1.60
C THR A 442 10.71 -6.74 1.67
N LEU A 443 11.38 -6.65 0.52
CA LEU A 443 12.83 -6.79 0.42
C LEU A 443 13.61 -5.70 1.15
N ARG A 444 13.09 -4.47 1.21
CA ARG A 444 13.74 -3.35 1.93
C ARG A 444 14.00 -3.64 3.42
N HIS A 445 13.24 -4.57 4.01
CA HIS A 445 13.40 -4.94 5.42
C HIS A 445 14.47 -6.04 5.62
N LEU A 446 14.85 -6.77 4.57
CA LEU A 446 15.75 -7.92 4.69
C LEU A 446 17.17 -7.52 5.09
N ASP A 447 17.70 -6.43 4.54
CA ASP A 447 19.05 -5.95 4.88
C ASP A 447 19.17 -5.58 6.37
N PHE A 448 18.07 -5.11 6.96
CA PHE A 448 17.98 -4.84 8.40
C PHE A 448 17.81 -6.13 9.21
N LEU A 449 16.95 -7.06 8.78
CA LEU A 449 16.57 -8.24 9.56
C LEU A 449 17.59 -9.37 9.50
N ILE A 450 18.21 -9.64 8.34
CA ILE A 450 19.12 -10.79 8.17
C ILE A 450 20.25 -10.78 9.21
N PRO A 451 21.02 -9.68 9.41
CA PRO A 451 22.07 -9.66 10.43
C PRO A 451 21.54 -9.90 11.85
N ARG A 452 20.33 -9.42 12.15
CA ARG A 452 19.72 -9.54 13.49
C ARG A 452 19.25 -10.96 13.77
N VAL A 453 18.76 -11.66 12.74
CA VAL A 453 18.42 -13.09 12.81
C VAL A 453 19.68 -13.93 13.03
N GLU A 454 20.80 -13.59 12.38
CA GLU A 454 22.09 -14.25 12.60
C GLU A 454 22.63 -14.01 14.01
N GLU A 455 22.57 -12.78 14.51
CA GLU A 455 22.93 -12.43 15.90
C GLU A 455 22.08 -13.15 16.95
N ALA A 456 20.82 -13.47 16.60
CA ALA A 456 19.92 -14.24 17.44
C ALA A 456 20.24 -15.75 17.47
N GLY A 457 21.11 -16.23 16.57
CA GLY A 457 21.52 -17.63 16.46
C GLY A 457 20.64 -18.47 15.51
N GLU A 458 19.76 -17.83 14.73
CA GLU A 458 18.75 -18.49 13.90
C GLU A 458 19.23 -18.64 12.44
N ALA A 459 20.29 -19.43 12.23
CA ALA A 459 20.97 -19.55 10.94
C ALA A 459 20.03 -20.02 9.80
N GLU A 460 19.10 -20.93 10.07
CA GLU A 460 18.13 -21.41 9.08
C GLU A 460 17.18 -20.30 8.60
N TRP A 461 16.74 -19.44 9.52
CA TRP A 461 15.86 -18.32 9.20
C TRP A 461 16.60 -17.29 8.36
N ALA A 462 17.85 -16.98 8.73
CA ALA A 462 18.70 -16.09 7.94
C ALA A 462 18.90 -16.64 6.52
N GLN A 463 19.10 -17.94 6.37
CA GLN A 463 19.23 -18.58 5.05
C GLN A 463 17.95 -18.47 4.22
N LYS A 464 16.77 -18.65 4.83
CA LYS A 464 15.47 -18.46 4.16
C LYS A 464 15.30 -17.03 3.67
N LEU A 465 15.60 -16.03 4.50
CA LEU A 465 15.55 -14.62 4.12
C LEU A 465 16.53 -14.28 2.99
N LYS A 466 17.75 -14.81 3.03
CA LYS A 466 18.74 -14.68 1.93
C LYS A 466 18.26 -15.33 0.64
N ASN A 467 17.55 -16.45 0.71
CA ASN A 467 17.00 -17.11 -0.48
C ASN A 467 15.91 -16.23 -1.12
N LEU A 468 14.99 -15.65 -0.33
CA LEU A 468 14.00 -14.70 -0.83
C LEU A 468 14.65 -13.52 -1.58
N GLN A 469 15.74 -12.96 -1.03
CA GLN A 469 16.49 -11.88 -1.68
C GLN A 469 17.15 -12.33 -2.99
N LYS A 470 17.70 -13.55 -3.03
CA LYS A 470 18.33 -14.11 -4.23
C LYS A 470 17.31 -14.41 -5.32
N ASP A 471 16.14 -14.93 -4.97
CA ASP A 471 15.13 -15.29 -5.94
C ASP A 471 14.57 -14.04 -6.63
N ALA A 472 14.33 -12.96 -5.87
CA ALA A 472 14.01 -11.65 -6.44
C ALA A 472 15.11 -11.11 -7.39
N ALA A 473 16.39 -11.26 -6.99
CA ALA A 473 17.52 -10.83 -7.81
C ALA A 473 17.66 -11.65 -9.10
N LYS A 474 17.39 -12.96 -9.07
CA LYS A 474 17.34 -13.81 -10.27
C LYS A 474 16.26 -13.34 -11.22
N GLU A 475 15.06 -13.01 -10.73
CA GLU A 475 13.99 -12.49 -11.56
C GLU A 475 14.40 -11.20 -12.28
N SER A 476 15.05 -10.28 -11.57
CA SER A 476 15.57 -9.02 -12.16
C SER A 476 16.76 -9.22 -13.13
N THR A 477 17.59 -10.25 -12.94
CA THR A 477 18.76 -10.52 -13.81
C THR A 477 18.39 -11.32 -15.06
N THR A 478 17.40 -12.21 -15.03
CA THR A 478 16.81 -12.78 -16.26
C THR A 478 16.19 -11.71 -17.16
N SER A 479 15.66 -10.62 -16.60
CA SER A 479 15.25 -9.44 -17.37
C SER A 479 16.45 -8.73 -18.04
N THR A 480 17.63 -8.78 -17.44
CA THR A 480 18.82 -8.09 -17.99
C THR A 480 19.59 -8.94 -19.02
N LEU A 481 19.65 -10.27 -18.85
CA LEU A 481 20.38 -11.19 -19.73
C LEU A 481 19.72 -11.46 -21.10
N SER A 482 18.45 -11.09 -21.29
CA SER A 482 17.80 -11.07 -22.62
C SER A 482 18.21 -9.88 -23.51
N LYS A 483 19.20 -9.08 -23.10
CA LYS A 483 19.76 -7.94 -23.87
C LYS A 483 20.95 -8.31 -24.76
N SER A 484 21.32 -9.58 -24.88
CA SER A 484 22.47 -10.01 -25.67
C SER A 484 22.17 -11.20 -26.56
N TYR A 485 21.25 -11.06 -27.52
CA TYR A 485 21.24 -11.79 -28.80
C TYR A 485 20.53 -10.97 -29.87
#